data_AF-A0AA41RXR5-F1
#
_entry.id   AF-A0AA41RXR5-F1
#
_cell.length_a   1.000
_cell.length_b   1.000
_cell.length_c   1.000
_cell.angle_alpha   90.00
_cell.angle_beta   90.00
_cell.angle_gamma   90.00
#
_symmetry.space_group_name_H-M   'P 1'
#
loop_
_entity.id
_entity.type
_entity.pdbx_description
1 polymer ?
#
loop_
_entity_poly.entity_id
_entity_poly.type
_entity_poly.pdbx_seq_one_letter_code
_entity_poly.pdbx_strand_id
1 'polypeptide(L)'
;GVPVIADGGIGNSGHIVKALTLGASTVMMGSILAGSSEGPGAYEVQGGLRVKKYRGMGSLEAMTKGSDSRYLGDKSKLKIAQGVVGAVADKGSLLKLIPYTMQAVKQGFQDLGASSIHSAHDLLRSSVL
;
A
#
# COMPACT_ATOMS: atom_id res chain seq x y z
N GLY A 1 12.94 -20.48 1.61
CA GLY A 1 11.54 -20.41 2.06
C GLY A 1 10.68 -19.77 0.99
N VAL A 2 9.35 -19.78 1.17
CA VAL A 2 8.40 -19.12 0.24
C VAL A 2 8.34 -17.62 0.58
N PRO A 3 8.51 -16.71 -0.39
CA PRO A 3 8.45 -15.27 -0.14
C PRO A 3 7.04 -14.80 0.19
N VAL A 4 6.92 -13.78 1.04
CA VAL A 4 5.63 -13.22 1.49
C VAL A 4 5.52 -11.76 1.08
N ILE A 5 4.31 -11.36 0.66
CA ILE A 5 3.97 -9.98 0.31
C ILE A 5 3.14 -9.40 1.46
N ALA A 6 3.59 -8.28 2.04
CA ALA A 6 2.78 -7.51 2.98
C ALA A 6 1.85 -6.57 2.19
N ASP A 7 0.56 -6.90 2.14
CA ASP A 7 -0.46 -6.15 1.40
C ASP A 7 -1.40 -5.39 2.36
N GLY A 8 -1.52 -4.08 2.14
CA GLY A 8 -2.37 -3.20 2.94
C GLY A 8 -1.66 -2.56 4.15
N GLY A 9 -2.20 -1.44 4.61
CA GLY A 9 -1.69 -0.71 5.80
C GLY A 9 -0.39 0.08 5.59
N ILE A 10 0.24 0.02 4.42
CA ILE A 10 1.45 0.78 4.11
C ILE A 10 1.10 2.24 3.79
N GLY A 11 1.39 3.15 4.72
CA GLY A 11 1.08 4.58 4.60
C GLY A 11 2.31 5.51 4.50
N ASN A 12 3.49 5.02 4.87
CA ASN A 12 4.76 5.75 4.84
C ASN A 12 5.95 4.77 4.75
N SER A 13 7.16 5.28 4.54
CA SER A 13 8.39 4.50 4.44
C SER A 13 8.69 3.68 5.70
N GLY A 14 8.34 4.17 6.89
CA GLY A 14 8.49 3.44 8.15
C GLY A 14 7.63 2.17 8.20
N HIS A 15 6.42 2.19 7.64
CA HIS A 15 5.59 0.99 7.51
C HIS A 15 6.23 -0.03 6.56
N ILE A 16 6.88 0.43 5.48
CA ILE A 16 7.62 -0.43 4.56
C ILE A 16 8.78 -1.11 5.28
N VAL A 17 9.59 -0.33 6.00
CA VAL A 17 10.72 -0.85 6.80
C VAL A 17 10.22 -1.90 7.77
N LYS A 18 9.20 -1.58 8.59
CA LYS A 18 8.60 -2.52 9.56
C LYS A 18 8.10 -3.80 8.89
N ALA A 19 7.37 -3.70 7.78
CA ALA A 19 6.84 -4.88 7.09
C ALA A 19 7.97 -5.79 6.59
N LEU A 20 9.01 -5.21 5.99
CA LEU A 20 10.16 -5.96 5.49
C LEU A 20 10.96 -6.59 6.63
N THR A 21 11.17 -5.88 7.74
CA THR A 21 11.93 -6.40 8.88
C THR A 21 11.17 -7.49 9.63
N LEU A 22 9.83 -7.43 9.65
CA LEU A 22 8.95 -8.45 10.23
C LEU A 22 8.79 -9.71 9.36
N GLY A 23 9.62 -9.87 8.31
CA GLY A 23 9.71 -11.11 7.53
C GLY A 23 9.06 -11.06 6.14
N ALA A 24 8.44 -9.93 5.74
CA ALA A 24 7.97 -9.79 4.36
C ALA A 24 9.14 -9.66 3.39
N SER A 25 9.01 -10.25 2.20
CA SER A 25 9.99 -10.13 1.13
C SER A 25 9.74 -8.89 0.26
N THR A 26 8.49 -8.43 0.20
CA THR A 26 8.08 -7.22 -0.51
C THR A 26 6.78 -6.66 0.07
N VAL A 27 6.42 -5.44 -0.31
CA VAL A 27 5.21 -4.75 0.12
C VAL A 27 4.32 -4.40 -1.07
N MET A 28 3.00 -4.48 -0.90
CA MET A 28 2.02 -4.00 -1.87
C MET A 28 1.35 -2.73 -1.33
N MET A 29 1.30 -1.70 -2.17
CA MET A 29 0.84 -0.35 -1.78
C MET A 29 -0.32 0.10 -2.67
N GLY A 30 -1.48 0.37 -2.06
CA GLY A 30 -2.63 0.96 -2.75
C GLY A 30 -2.65 2.48 -2.61
N SER A 31 -2.96 2.97 -1.41
CA SER A 31 -3.26 4.38 -1.14
C SER A 31 -2.11 5.35 -1.46
N ILE A 32 -0.86 4.96 -1.18
CA ILE A 32 0.33 5.78 -1.50
C ILE A 32 0.46 6.01 -3.01
N LEU A 33 0.20 4.97 -3.81
CA LEU A 33 0.36 5.02 -5.27
C LEU A 33 -0.86 5.58 -5.97
N ALA A 34 -2.05 5.49 -5.37
CA ALA A 34 -3.30 5.94 -5.98
C ALA A 34 -3.35 7.46 -6.24
N GLY A 35 -2.65 8.26 -5.44
CA GLY A 35 -2.56 9.72 -5.61
C GLY A 35 -1.54 10.15 -6.67
N SER A 36 -0.83 9.24 -7.32
CA SER A 36 0.20 9.59 -8.30
C SER A 36 -0.41 10.02 -9.64
N SER A 37 0.38 10.71 -10.47
CA SER A 37 -0.05 11.08 -11.82
C SER A 37 -0.41 9.88 -12.70
N GLU A 38 0.31 8.77 -12.53
CA GLU A 38 0.16 7.52 -13.26
C GLU A 38 -1.00 6.66 -12.73
N GLY A 39 -1.46 6.91 -11.50
CA GLY A 39 -2.65 6.27 -10.93
C GLY A 39 -3.90 6.54 -11.79
N PRO A 40 -4.80 5.58 -11.96
CA PRO A 40 -6.01 5.76 -12.77
C PRO A 40 -6.94 6.81 -12.16
N GLY A 41 -7.76 7.43 -13.00
CA GLY A 41 -8.74 8.44 -12.59
C GLY A 41 -8.25 9.88 -12.75
N ALA A 42 -9.21 10.79 -12.89
CA ALA A 42 -8.93 12.23 -13.00
C ALA A 42 -8.68 12.84 -11.63
N TYR A 43 -7.96 13.97 -11.64
CA TYR A 43 -7.83 14.79 -10.45
C TYR A 43 -9.07 15.64 -10.24
N GLU A 44 -9.49 15.76 -8.99
CA GLU A 44 -10.58 16.62 -8.53
C GLU A 44 -10.04 17.61 -7.50
N VAL A 45 -10.72 18.73 -7.31
CA VAL A 45 -10.39 19.69 -6.24
C VAL A 45 -11.41 19.54 -5.13
N GLN A 46 -10.95 19.18 -3.94
CA GLN A 46 -11.79 19.08 -2.74
C GLN A 46 -11.15 19.94 -1.64
N GLY A 47 -11.89 20.94 -1.16
CA GLY A 47 -11.40 21.85 -0.12
C GLY A 47 -10.13 22.63 -0.52
N GLY A 48 -9.97 22.94 -1.80
CA GLY A 48 -8.77 23.62 -2.33
C GLY A 48 -7.56 22.70 -2.55
N LEU A 49 -7.66 21.41 -2.24
CA LEU A 49 -6.60 20.43 -2.48
C LEU A 49 -6.91 19.59 -3.72
N ARG A 50 -5.87 19.35 -4.52
CA ARG A 50 -5.94 18.41 -5.65
C ARG A 50 -5.88 16.98 -5.11
N VAL A 51 -6.90 16.19 -5.42
CA VAL A 51 -7.08 14.83 -4.93
C VAL A 51 -7.45 13.88 -6.08
N LYS A 52 -7.23 12.58 -5.89
CA LYS A 52 -7.78 11.52 -6.74
C LYS A 52 -8.74 10.64 -5.95
N LYS A 53 -9.80 10.17 -6.60
CA LYS A 53 -10.72 9.22 -6.01
C LYS A 53 -10.03 7.87 -5.80
N TYR A 54 -10.13 7.32 -4.60
CA TYR A 54 -9.60 6.01 -4.23
C TYR A 54 -10.69 5.19 -3.56
N ARG A 55 -10.81 3.91 -3.92
CA ARG A 55 -11.84 3.04 -3.36
C ARG A 55 -11.29 1.65 -3.09
N GLY A 56 -11.71 1.06 -1.98
CA GLY A 56 -11.47 -0.34 -1.70
C GLY A 56 -12.27 -1.22 -2.67
N MET A 57 -11.69 -2.35 -3.08
CA MET A 57 -12.36 -3.29 -3.98
C MET A 57 -13.61 -3.92 -3.36
N GLY A 58 -13.76 -3.89 -2.04
CA GLY A 58 -14.96 -4.33 -1.31
C GLY A 58 -15.96 -3.20 -1.03
N SER A 59 -15.78 -2.04 -1.65
CA SER A 59 -16.79 -0.98 -1.61
C SER A 59 -17.94 -1.31 -2.55
N LEU A 60 -19.14 -0.82 -2.25
CA LEU A 60 -20.32 -1.04 -3.11
C LEU A 60 -20.08 -0.56 -4.55
N GLU A 61 -19.36 0.56 -4.72
CA GLU A 61 -19.05 1.12 -6.05
C GLU A 61 -18.04 0.28 -6.87
N ALA A 62 -17.19 -0.49 -6.19
CA ALA A 62 -16.32 -1.45 -6.86
C ALA A 62 -17.06 -2.75 -7.14
N MET A 63 -17.86 -3.24 -6.18
CA MET A 63 -18.60 -4.50 -6.29
C MET A 63 -19.66 -4.46 -7.38
N THR A 64 -20.33 -3.32 -7.60
CA THR A 64 -21.24 -3.14 -8.74
C THR A 64 -20.52 -3.15 -10.09
N LYS A 65 -19.20 -2.95 -10.11
CA LYS A 65 -18.35 -3.00 -11.31
C LYS A 65 -17.56 -4.31 -11.45
N GLY A 66 -17.98 -5.36 -10.74
CA GLY A 66 -17.49 -6.73 -10.96
C GLY A 66 -16.42 -7.23 -9.98
N SER A 67 -16.13 -6.51 -8.89
CA SER A 67 -15.25 -7.03 -7.82
C SER A 67 -15.95 -7.96 -6.82
N ASP A 68 -17.22 -8.25 -7.04
CA ASP A 68 -18.13 -8.92 -6.11
C ASP A 68 -17.75 -10.37 -5.79
N SER A 69 -17.21 -11.08 -6.79
CA SER A 69 -16.70 -12.44 -6.67
C SER A 69 -15.65 -12.60 -5.56
N ARG A 70 -14.84 -11.56 -5.33
CA ARG A 70 -13.82 -11.51 -4.26
C ARG A 70 -14.44 -11.38 -2.86
N TYR A 71 -15.68 -10.89 -2.76
CA TYR A 71 -16.36 -10.57 -1.49
C TYR A 71 -17.61 -11.43 -1.25
N LEU A 72 -17.64 -12.63 -1.86
CA LEU A 72 -18.70 -13.63 -1.70
C LEU A 72 -20.11 -13.12 -2.09
N GLY A 73 -20.20 -12.03 -2.85
CA GLY A 73 -21.46 -11.38 -3.18
C GLY A 73 -22.12 -11.85 -4.48
N ASP A 74 -21.43 -12.63 -5.33
CA ASP A 74 -21.94 -13.11 -6.63
C ASP A 74 -23.29 -13.85 -6.53
N LYS A 75 -23.63 -14.40 -5.36
CA LYS A 75 -24.89 -15.13 -5.11
C LYS A 75 -25.82 -14.47 -4.09
N SER A 76 -25.44 -13.33 -3.48
CA SER A 76 -26.23 -12.70 -2.42
C SER A 76 -27.05 -11.51 -2.94
N LYS A 77 -28.34 -11.48 -2.62
CA LYS A 77 -29.21 -10.31 -2.89
C LYS A 77 -28.81 -9.10 -2.03
N LEU A 78 -28.26 -9.35 -0.84
CA LEU A 78 -27.73 -8.34 0.06
C LEU A 78 -26.21 -8.30 -0.06
N LYS A 79 -25.66 -7.14 -0.44
CA LYS A 79 -24.21 -6.92 -0.53
C LYS A 79 -23.71 -6.18 0.70
N ILE A 80 -22.76 -6.77 1.42
CA ILE A 80 -22.16 -6.16 2.61
C ILE A 80 -20.87 -5.47 2.18
N ALA A 81 -20.80 -4.15 2.36
CA ALA A 81 -19.59 -3.40 2.07
C ALA A 81 -18.48 -3.77 3.07
N GLN A 82 -17.28 -4.09 2.57
CA GLN A 82 -16.06 -4.33 3.36
C GLN A 82 -14.98 -3.28 3.08
N GLY A 83 -15.21 -2.41 2.10
CA GLY A 83 -14.32 -1.32 1.74
C GLY A 83 -15.06 0.01 1.69
N VAL A 84 -14.30 1.09 1.82
CA VAL A 84 -14.80 2.46 1.74
C VAL A 84 -14.35 3.13 0.44
N VAL A 85 -15.08 4.17 0.06
CA VAL A 85 -14.71 5.10 -1.01
C VAL A 85 -14.22 6.39 -0.34
N GLY A 86 -13.13 6.95 -0.85
CA GLY A 86 -12.58 8.20 -0.38
C GLY A 86 -11.76 8.91 -1.45
N ALA A 87 -10.99 9.89 -1.02
CA ALA A 87 -10.05 10.61 -1.87
C ALA A 87 -8.66 10.61 -1.23
N VAL A 88 -7.63 10.55 -2.07
CA VAL A 88 -6.23 10.65 -1.68
C VAL A 88 -5.63 11.92 -2.27
N ALA A 89 -4.80 12.61 -1.49
CA ALA A 89 -4.10 13.80 -1.96
C ALA A 89 -3.15 13.49 -3.11
N ASP A 90 -2.95 14.46 -4.01
CA ASP A 90 -1.96 14.37 -5.07
C ASP A 90 -0.56 14.08 -4.50
N LYS A 91 0.11 13.05 -5.04
CA LYS A 91 1.47 12.63 -4.67
C LYS A 91 2.49 12.93 -5.77
N GLY A 92 2.07 13.53 -6.89
CA GLY A 92 2.92 13.77 -8.05
C GLY A 92 3.29 12.49 -8.80
N SER A 93 4.40 12.52 -9.54
CA SER A 93 4.82 11.37 -10.36
C SER A 93 5.50 10.27 -9.56
N LEU A 94 5.21 9.02 -9.92
CA LEU A 94 5.91 7.85 -9.42
C LEU A 94 7.42 7.92 -9.66
N LEU A 95 7.85 8.59 -10.74
CA LEU A 95 9.27 8.79 -11.06
C LEU A 95 10.01 9.59 -9.98
N LYS A 96 9.30 10.38 -9.17
CA LYS A 96 9.87 11.10 -8.01
C LYS A 96 9.58 10.36 -6.70
N LEU A 97 8.36 9.84 -6.55
CA LEU A 97 7.91 9.20 -5.32
C LEU A 97 8.68 7.90 -5.02
N ILE A 98 8.92 7.05 -6.02
CA ILE A 98 9.57 5.76 -5.83
C ILE A 98 11.05 5.92 -5.42
N PRO A 99 11.90 6.72 -6.11
CA PRO A 99 13.27 6.94 -5.67
C PRO A 99 13.38 7.52 -4.26
N TYR A 100 12.51 8.48 -3.92
CA TYR A 100 12.44 9.04 -2.56
C TYR A 100 12.12 7.96 -1.52
N THR A 101 11.09 7.15 -1.78
CA THR A 101 10.67 6.07 -0.88
C THR A 101 11.76 5.02 -0.73
N MET A 102 12.44 4.64 -1.82
CA MET A 102 13.56 3.71 -1.78
C MET A 102 14.71 4.25 -0.92
N GLN A 103 15.06 5.53 -1.06
CA GLN A 103 16.12 6.14 -0.25
C GLN A 103 15.73 6.18 1.24
N ALA A 104 14.48 6.50 1.55
CA ALA A 104 13.98 6.48 2.93
C ALA A 104 14.01 5.07 3.55
N VAL A 105 13.67 4.03 2.77
CA VAL A 105 13.77 2.64 3.23
C VAL A 105 15.22 2.23 3.45
N LYS A 106 16.14 2.62 2.55
CA LYS A 106 17.58 2.38 2.74
C LYS A 106 18.11 3.02 4.02
N GLN A 107 17.70 4.25 4.32
CA GLN A 107 18.06 4.91 5.58
C GLN A 107 17.52 4.14 6.78
N GLY A 108 16.25 3.70 6.74
CA GLY A 108 15.68 2.90 7.82
C GLY A 108 16.40 1.56 8.03
N PHE A 109 16.90 0.94 6.96
CA PHE A 109 17.74 -0.27 7.05
C PHE A 109 19.14 0.03 7.60
N GLN A 110 19.72 1.17 7.24
CA GLN A 110 20.98 1.65 7.81
C GLN A 110 20.85 1.87 9.32
N ASP A 111 19.78 2.55 9.77
CA ASP A 111 19.53 2.83 11.18
C ASP A 111 19.27 1.53 11.99
N LEU A 112 18.69 0.52 11.34
CA LEU A 112 18.52 -0.83 11.90
C LEU A 112 19.83 -1.63 11.98
N GLY A 113 20.86 -1.24 11.23
CA GLY A 113 22.09 -2.02 11.08
C GLY A 113 21.97 -3.21 10.11
N ALA A 114 20.97 -3.20 9.23
CA ALA A 114 20.75 -4.25 8.24
C ALA A 114 21.23 -3.82 6.84
N SER A 115 22.10 -4.60 6.21
CA SER A 115 22.63 -4.31 4.86
C SER A 115 21.75 -4.83 3.72
N SER A 116 20.76 -5.66 4.05
CA SER A 116 19.83 -6.27 3.08
C SER A 116 18.55 -6.76 3.77
N ILE A 117 17.53 -7.07 2.98
CA ILE A 117 16.30 -7.72 3.48
C ILE A 117 16.62 -9.05 4.16
N HIS A 118 17.54 -9.84 3.60
CA HIS A 118 17.97 -11.10 4.21
C HIS A 118 18.60 -10.87 5.59
N SER A 119 19.52 -9.90 5.69
CA SER A 119 20.13 -9.50 6.95
C SER A 119 19.10 -9.04 7.98
N ALA A 120 18.07 -8.28 7.57
CA ALA A 120 16.99 -7.89 8.46
C ALA A 120 16.18 -9.10 8.98
N HIS A 121 15.93 -10.10 8.13
CA HIS A 121 15.24 -11.33 8.53
C HIS A 121 16.09 -12.18 9.48
N ASP A 122 17.40 -12.19 9.31
CA ASP A 122 18.31 -12.89 10.22
C ASP A 122 18.38 -12.19 11.58
N LEU A 123 18.40 -10.85 11.60
CA LEU A 123 18.32 -10.05 12.84
C LEU A 123 17.01 -10.30 13.60
N LEU A 124 15.89 -10.45 12.90
CA LEU A 124 14.61 -10.80 13.52
C LEU A 124 14.67 -12.18 14.20
N ARG A 125 15.34 -13.16 13.58
CA ARG A 125 15.45 -14.53 14.13
C ARG A 125 16.45 -14.63 15.27
N SER A 126 17.47 -13.78 15.29
CA SER A 126 18.54 -13.82 16.29
C SER A 126 18.14 -13.25 17.66
N SER A 127 16.89 -12.79 17.85
CA SER A 127 16.39 -12.14 19.08
C SER A 127 17.13 -10.85 19.44
N VAL A 128 17.84 -10.25 18.49
CA VAL A 128 18.49 -8.93 18.63
C VAL A 128 17.48 -7.79 18.42
N LEU A 129 16.36 -8.09 17.76
CA LEU A 129 15.21 -7.20 17.54
C LEU A 129 13.99 -7.64 18.35
#